data_AF-A0A8H4B549-F1
#
_entry.id   AF-A0A8H4B549-F1
#
_cell.length_a   1.000
_cell.length_b   1.000
_cell.length_c   1.000
_cell.angle_alpha   90.00
_cell.angle_beta   90.00
_cell.angle_gamma   90.00
#
_symmetry.space_group_name_H-M   'P 1'
#
loop_
_entity.id
_entity.type
_entity.pdbx_description
1 polymer ?
#
loop_
_entity_poly.entity_id
_entity_poly.type
_entity_poly.pdbx_seq_one_letter_code
_entity_poly.pdbx_strand_id
1 'polypeptide(L)'
;MDLPTAWNLDDKSTNLSVDSSVLRVNYEGLGESEEDAGAIRANNPIPPQCKLFYFEVDIIDEGKNKIIGIGFCEKKVDLNRMPGWDDV
;
A
#
# COMPACT_ATOMS: atom_id res chain seq x y z
N MET A 1 1.47 6.90 21.12
CA MET A 1 2.23 6.21 20.05
C MET A 1 1.19 5.41 19.33
N ASP A 2 1.02 5.69 18.05
CA ASP A 2 -0.16 5.26 17.31
C ASP A 2 0.22 4.05 16.46
N LEU A 3 -0.64 3.04 16.47
CA LEU A 3 -0.48 1.84 15.66
C LEU A 3 -0.99 2.11 14.24
N PRO A 4 -0.48 1.39 13.22
CA PRO A 4 -1.12 1.36 11.92
C PRO A 4 -2.51 0.73 12.06
N THR A 5 -3.56 1.51 11.82
CA THR A 5 -4.96 1.07 11.95
C THR A 5 -5.76 1.26 10.67
N ALA A 6 -5.24 2.03 9.71
CA ALA A 6 -5.89 2.33 8.45
C ALA A 6 -4.86 2.71 7.38
N TRP A 7 -5.28 2.81 6.12
CA TRP A 7 -4.47 3.37 5.05
C TRP A 7 -4.32 4.89 5.20
N ASN A 8 -3.23 5.45 4.69
CA ASN A 8 -2.99 6.88 4.70
C ASN A 8 -3.52 7.52 3.41
N LEU A 9 -4.52 8.39 3.53
CA LEU A 9 -5.13 9.07 2.39
C LEU A 9 -4.20 10.09 1.72
N ASP A 10 -3.22 10.61 2.46
CA ASP A 10 -2.25 11.60 2.00
C ASP A 10 -0.92 10.96 1.52
N ASP A 11 -0.72 9.67 1.79
CA ASP A 11 0.53 8.95 1.50
C ASP A 11 0.25 7.71 0.64
N LYS A 12 -0.20 8.00 -0.58
CA LYS A 12 -0.62 7.02 -1.61
C LYS A 12 -0.34 7.54 -3.01
N SER A 13 -0.21 6.63 -3.97
CA SER A 13 -0.25 6.97 -5.40
C SER A 13 -1.60 7.58 -5.81
N THR A 14 -1.58 8.36 -6.89
CA THR A 14 -2.79 8.84 -7.57
C THR A 14 -3.55 7.73 -8.29
N ASN A 15 -2.89 6.59 -8.58
CA ASN A 15 -3.51 5.43 -9.21
C ASN A 15 -4.38 4.61 -8.25
N LEU A 16 -4.46 5.02 -6.98
CA LEU A 16 -5.21 4.33 -5.94
C LEU A 16 -6.29 5.23 -5.33
N SER A 17 -7.47 4.66 -5.17
CA SER A 17 -8.54 5.21 -4.33
C SER A 17 -8.73 4.35 -3.09
N VAL A 18 -9.26 4.98 -2.04
CA VAL A 18 -9.57 4.32 -0.77
C VAL A 18 -11.03 4.60 -0.44
N ASP A 19 -11.76 3.59 -0.02
CA ASP A 19 -13.16 3.75 0.35
C ASP A 19 -13.36 4.52 1.66
N SER A 20 -14.62 4.75 2.04
CA SER A 20 -14.95 5.48 3.27
C SER A 20 -14.56 4.76 4.56
N SER A 21 -14.28 3.45 4.51
CA SER A 21 -13.77 2.72 5.68
C SER A 21 -12.30 2.97 5.93
N VAL A 22 -11.57 3.49 4.92
CA VAL A 22 -10.11 3.70 4.95
C VAL A 22 -9.32 2.39 5.07
N LEU A 23 -9.96 1.26 4.76
CA LEU A 23 -9.38 -0.09 4.84
C LEU A 23 -9.39 -0.83 3.50
N ARG A 24 -10.22 -0.40 2.53
CA ARG A 24 -10.24 -0.97 1.19
C ARG A 24 -9.58 -0.03 0.20
N VAL A 25 -8.65 -0.57 -0.56
CA VAL A 25 -7.94 0.11 -1.64
C VAL A 25 -8.44 -0.45 -2.97
N ASN A 26 -8.68 0.44 -3.94
CA ASN A 26 -8.98 0.06 -5.31
C ASN A 26 -7.92 0.64 -6.24
N TYR A 27 -7.56 -0.13 -7.26
CA TYR A 27 -6.69 0.34 -8.33
C TYR A 27 -7.52 1.02 -9.43
N GLU A 28 -7.15 2.24 -9.80
CA GLU A 28 -7.84 3.08 -10.79
C GLU A 28 -6.90 3.54 -11.92
N GLY A 29 -5.64 3.08 -11.91
CA GLY A 29 -4.68 3.34 -13.00
C GLY A 29 -4.96 2.53 -14.28
N LEU A 30 -4.20 2.82 -15.34
CA LEU A 30 -4.34 2.13 -16.63
C LEU A 30 -3.83 0.68 -16.58
N GLY A 31 -2.75 0.44 -15.84
CA GLY A 31 -2.15 -0.88 -15.66
C GLY A 31 -1.57 -1.46 -16.96
N GLU A 32 -1.05 -0.61 -17.84
CA GLU A 32 -0.46 -1.02 -19.12
C GLU A 32 1.06 -1.26 -19.01
N SER A 33 1.72 -0.56 -18.08
CA SER A 33 3.17 -0.70 -17.86
C SER A 33 3.56 -0.61 -16.38
N GLU A 34 4.84 -0.80 -16.07
CA GLU A 34 5.36 -0.74 -14.70
C GLU A 34 5.22 0.67 -14.09
N GLU A 35 5.21 1.71 -14.93
CA GLU A 35 5.01 3.11 -14.54
C GLU A 35 3.59 3.39 -14.03
N ASP A 36 2.63 2.53 -14.35
CA ASP A 36 1.26 2.63 -13.84
C ASP A 36 1.11 1.95 -12.46
N ALA A 37 2.20 1.44 -11.88
CA ALA A 37 2.17 0.88 -10.53
C ALA A 37 1.70 1.93 -9.51
N GLY A 38 1.10 1.46 -8.42
CA GLY A 38 0.62 2.30 -7.35
C GLY A 38 0.67 1.57 -6.02
N ALA A 39 1.22 2.24 -5.02
CA ALA A 39 1.31 1.77 -3.65
C ALA A 39 0.73 2.79 -2.67
N ILE A 40 0.42 2.32 -1.47
CA ILE A 40 -0.13 3.10 -0.37
C ILE A 40 0.49 2.61 0.94
N ARG A 41 0.79 3.55 1.85
CA ARG A 41 1.29 3.24 3.20
C ARG A 41 0.17 3.31 4.24
N ALA A 42 0.35 2.63 5.36
CA ALA A 42 -0.51 2.80 6.52
C ALA A 42 -0.37 4.20 7.13
N ASN A 43 -1.37 4.63 7.90
CA ASN A 43 -1.40 5.93 8.57
C ASN A 43 -0.26 6.15 9.57
N ASN A 44 0.33 5.07 10.10
CA ASN A 44 1.47 5.10 11.01
C ASN A 44 2.47 3.99 10.69
N PRO A 45 3.77 4.16 10.98
CA PRO A 45 4.73 3.07 10.94
C PRO A 45 4.50 2.08 12.09
N ILE A 46 5.03 0.86 11.97
CA ILE A 46 5.03 -0.12 13.05
C ILE A 46 5.93 0.39 14.18
N PRO A 47 5.42 0.56 15.42
CA PRO A 47 6.25 1.02 16.53
C PRO A 47 7.33 -0.02 16.88
N PRO A 48 8.58 0.39 17.19
CA PRO A 48 9.65 -0.55 17.55
C PRO A 48 9.37 -1.39 18.81
N GLN A 49 8.41 -0.95 19.64
CA GLN A 49 7.97 -1.68 20.83
C GLN A 49 7.10 -2.90 20.46
N CYS A 50 6.55 -2.93 19.24
CA CYS A 50 5.88 -4.10 18.67
C CYS A 50 6.95 -5.14 18.29
N LYS A 51 7.28 -6.02 19.24
CA LYS A 51 8.22 -7.14 19.02
C LYS A 51 7.76 -8.09 17.92
N LEU A 52 6.44 -8.25 17.81
CA LEU A 52 5.77 -8.98 16.74
C LEU A 52 4.62 -8.09 16.26
N PHE A 53 4.59 -7.86 14.96
CA PHE A 53 3.52 -7.15 14.29
C PHE A 53 2.88 -8.07 13.26
N TYR A 54 1.56 -8.00 13.14
CA TYR A 54 0.78 -8.84 12.25
C TYR A 54 -0.32 -8.01 11.60
N PHE A 55 -0.50 -8.23 10.31
CA PHE A 55 -1.61 -7.69 9.54
C PHE A 55 -1.98 -8.69 8.46
N GLU A 56 -3.24 -8.63 8.02
CA GLU A 56 -3.77 -9.44 6.92
C GLU A 56 -4.30 -8.51 5.85
N VAL A 57 -4.27 -8.99 4.61
CA VAL A 57 -4.90 -8.33 3.46
C VAL A 57 -5.76 -9.38 2.76
N ASP A 58 -7.04 -9.06 2.58
CA ASP A 58 -7.97 -9.89 1.82
C ASP A 58 -8.00 -9.40 0.36
N ILE A 59 -7.79 -10.32 -0.59
CA ILE A 59 -7.81 -10.01 -2.02
C ILE A 59 -9.24 -10.18 -2.53
N ILE A 60 -9.96 -9.07 -2.61
CA ILE A 60 -11.37 -9.05 -3.07
C ILE A 60 -11.49 -9.24 -4.58
N ASP A 61 -10.56 -8.64 -5.34
CA ASP A 61 -10.48 -8.71 -6.79
C ASP A 61 -9.00 -8.75 -7.20
N GLU A 62 -8.60 -9.76 -7.98
CA GLU A 62 -7.23 -9.91 -8.49
C GLU A 62 -6.95 -8.98 -9.69
N GLY A 63 -7.98 -8.38 -10.28
CA GLY A 63 -7.87 -7.50 -11.43
C GLY A 63 -7.39 -8.21 -12.71
N LYS A 64 -7.19 -7.43 -13.76
CA LYS A 64 -6.85 -7.95 -15.11
C LYS A 64 -5.50 -8.67 -15.15
N ASN A 65 -4.48 -8.07 -14.54
CA ASN A 65 -3.09 -8.53 -14.66
C ASN A 65 -2.64 -9.39 -13.46
N LYS A 66 -3.42 -9.45 -12.38
CA LYS A 66 -3.11 -10.25 -11.16
C LYS A 66 -1.78 -9.87 -10.51
N ILE A 67 -1.41 -8.59 -10.59
CA ILE A 67 -0.17 -8.04 -10.02
C ILE A 67 -0.54 -7.30 -8.74
N ILE A 68 -0.27 -7.93 -7.59
CA ILE A 68 -0.51 -7.35 -6.27
C ILE A 68 0.72 -7.63 -5.41
N GLY A 69 1.30 -6.56 -4.85
CA GLY A 69 2.43 -6.63 -3.92
C GLY A 69 1.99 -6.23 -2.53
N ILE A 70 2.26 -7.06 -1.53
CA ILE A 70 1.98 -6.80 -0.12
C ILE A 70 3.29 -6.88 0.64
N GLY A 71 3.58 -5.87 1.46
CA GLY A 71 4.81 -5.87 2.24
C GLY A 71 5.05 -4.56 2.97
N PHE A 72 6.32 -4.22 3.12
CA PHE A 72 6.78 -3.06 3.87
C PHE A 72 7.66 -2.17 2.99
N CYS A 73 7.71 -0.88 3.30
CA CYS A 73 8.63 0.06 2.71
C CYS A 73 9.04 1.14 3.72
N GLU A 74 10.15 1.82 3.45
CA GLU A 74 10.49 3.04 4.16
C GLU A 74 9.63 4.23 3.67
N LYS A 75 9.54 5.26 4.50
CA LYS A 75 8.79 6.49 4.20
C LYS A 75 9.26 7.21 2.92
N LYS A 76 10.53 7.03 2.54
CA LYS A 76 11.14 7.70 1.38
C LYS A 76 10.86 7.03 0.03
N VAL A 77 10.36 5.78 0.06
CA VAL A 77 10.12 4.98 -1.15
C VAL A 77 9.03 5.63 -2.01
N ASP A 78 9.24 5.61 -3.33
CA ASP A 78 8.28 6.12 -4.31
C ASP A 78 7.05 5.22 -4.34
N LEU A 79 5.87 5.84 -4.30
CA LEU A 79 4.60 5.13 -4.29
C LEU A 79 4.04 4.85 -5.68
N ASN A 80 4.72 5.28 -6.76
CA ASN A 80 4.41 4.84 -8.12
C ASN A 80 5.20 3.58 -8.52
N ARG A 81 5.61 2.79 -7.52
CA ARG A 81 6.37 1.55 -7.65
C ARG A 81 5.78 0.50 -6.72
N MET A 82 6.08 -0.77 -6.99
CA MET A 82 5.60 -1.88 -6.15
C MET A 82 6.49 -2.05 -4.91
N PRO A 83 5.93 -2.53 -3.78
CA PRO A 83 6.74 -2.90 -2.63
C PRO A 83 7.87 -3.88 -3.00
N GLY A 84 9.11 -3.54 -2.63
CA GLY A 84 10.31 -4.35 -2.89
C GLY A 84 11.05 -4.04 -4.19
N TRP A 85 10.61 -3.07 -4.99
CA TRP A 85 11.33 -2.65 -6.21
C TRP A 85 12.45 -1.64 -5.99
N ASP A 86 12.46 -0.96 -4.84
CA ASP A 86 13.49 0.01 -4.49
C ASP A 86 14.41 -0.56 -3.43
N ASP A 87 15.71 -0.35 -3.64
CA ASP A 87 16.71 -0.60 -2.61
C ASP A 87 16.53 0.43 -1.49
N VAL A 88 16.48 -0.08 -0.26
CA VAL A 88 16.17 0.69 0.94
C VAL A 88 17.44 1.15 1.64
#